data_AF-A0A8T6PAL3-F1
#
_entry.id   AF-A0A8T6PAL3-F1
#
_cell.length_a   1.000
_cell.length_b   1.000
_cell.length_c   1.000
_cell.angle_alpha   90.00
_cell.angle_beta   90.00
_cell.angle_gamma   90.00
#
_symmetry.space_group_name_H-M   'P 1'
#
loop_
_entity.id
_entity.type
_entity.pdbx_description
1 polymer ?
#
loop_
_entity_poly.entity_id
_entity_poly.type
_entity_poly.pdbx_seq_one_letter_code
_entity_poly.pdbx_strand_id
1 'polypeptide(L)'
;MSSKQAKSVVIGGRELTLLAIALAILAVAATIFAIGLSTFNNRQGFAAAPLPPTPTVGPTFPPIDPLPSATPSPVVADLPDAPQEEVGTEIEIIQHVVVPGDTLVSIAEEYGAVLQDVLAANSFT
;
A
#
# COMPACT_ATOMS: atom_id res chain seq x y z
N MET A 1 -53.23 6.76 35.59
CA MET A 1 -53.06 7.55 34.35
C MET A 1 -51.65 8.12 34.35
N SER A 2 -50.68 7.40 33.77
CA SER A 2 -49.27 7.83 33.73
C SER A 2 -49.08 8.86 32.62
N SER A 3 -48.99 10.13 33.02
CA SER A 3 -48.52 11.20 32.15
C SER A 3 -47.04 10.95 31.84
N LYS A 4 -46.77 10.42 30.64
CA LYS A 4 -45.42 10.41 30.08
C LYS A 4 -45.00 11.88 29.95
N GLN A 5 -44.09 12.30 30.81
CA GLN A 5 -43.37 13.57 30.70
C GLN A 5 -42.77 13.64 29.29
N ALA A 6 -43.43 14.39 28.40
CA ALA A 6 -42.78 14.84 27.17
C ALA A 6 -41.71 15.82 27.62
N LYS A 7 -40.46 15.37 27.66
CA LYS A 7 -39.29 16.19 27.94
C LYS A 7 -39.23 17.23 26.82
N SER A 8 -39.85 18.39 27.03
CA SER A 8 -39.74 19.52 26.13
C SER A 8 -38.30 19.99 26.17
N VAL A 9 -37.50 19.51 25.22
CA VAL A 9 -36.12 19.96 25.05
C VAL A 9 -36.23 21.37 24.47
N VAL A 10 -36.27 22.36 25.36
CA VAL A 10 -36.02 23.75 24.99
C VAL A 10 -34.54 23.81 24.64
N ILE A 11 -34.23 23.63 23.35
CA ILE A 11 -32.87 23.69 22.82
C ILE A 11 -32.43 25.14 23.00
N GLY A 12 -31.58 25.40 24.00
CA GLY A 12 -30.93 26.69 24.17
C GLY A 12 -29.92 26.93 23.05
N GLY A 13 -29.48 28.18 22.88
CA GLY A 13 -28.60 28.57 21.77
C GLY A 13 -27.33 27.71 21.68
N ARG A 14 -26.77 27.29 22.82
CA ARG A 14 -25.56 26.45 22.88
C ARG A 14 -25.83 24.99 22.46
N GLU A 15 -26.97 24.40 22.84
CA GLU A 15 -27.35 23.06 22.36
C GLU A 15 -27.65 23.07 20.85
N LEU A 16 -28.23 24.15 20.33
CA LEU A 16 -28.46 24.33 18.90
C LEU A 16 -27.13 24.38 18.14
N THR A 17 -26.14 25.12 18.66
CA THR A 17 -24.79 25.16 18.08
C THR A 17 -24.13 23.78 18.08
N LEU A 18 -24.23 23.02 19.18
CA LEU A 18 -23.66 21.66 19.25
C LEU A 18 -24.34 20.70 18.28
N LEU A 19 -25.68 20.76 18.15
CA LEU A 19 -26.41 19.97 17.17
C LEU A 19 -26.02 20.33 15.74
N ALA A 20 -25.87 21.63 15.43
CA ALA A 20 -25.43 22.09 14.12
C ALA A 20 -24.01 21.61 13.78
N ILE A 21 -23.07 21.68 14.73
CA ILE A 21 -21.72 21.16 14.56
C ILE A 21 -21.73 19.64 14.37
N ALA A 22 -22.50 18.91 15.17
CA ALA A 22 -22.63 17.46 15.05
C ALA A 22 -23.21 17.05 13.69
N LEU A 23 -24.22 17.77 13.19
CA LEU A 23 -24.79 17.55 11.86
C LEU A 23 -23.78 17.85 10.75
N ALA A 24 -22.99 18.92 10.89
CA ALA A 24 -21.95 19.26 9.93
C ALA A 24 -20.86 18.18 9.88
N ILE A 25 -20.40 17.69 11.04
CA ILE A 25 -19.42 16.59 11.13
C ILE A 25 -19.99 15.32 10.49
N LEU A 26 -21.25 14.98 10.78
CA LEU A 26 -21.91 13.81 10.21
C LEU A 26 -22.06 13.92 8.69
N ALA A 27 -22.40 15.09 8.16
CA ALA A 27 -22.49 15.33 6.72
C ALA A 27 -21.13 15.18 6.02
N VAL A 28 -20.06 15.71 6.62
CA VAL A 28 -18.69 15.56 6.11
C VAL A 28 -18.27 14.09 6.13
N ALA A 29 -18.51 13.38 7.22
CA ALA A 29 -18.21 11.95 7.33
C ALA A 29 -18.97 11.11 6.30
N ALA A 30 -20.26 11.39 6.10
CA ALA A 30 -21.08 10.71 5.08
C ALA A 30 -20.58 10.99 3.65
N THR A 31 -20.09 12.20 3.39
CA THR A 31 -19.53 12.58 2.08
C THR A 31 -18.23 11.83 1.81
N ILE A 32 -17.32 11.77 2.80
CA ILE A 32 -16.08 10.99 2.71
C ILE A 32 -16.41 9.51 2.49
N PHE A 33 -17.37 8.96 3.24
CA PHE A 33 -17.79 7.57 3.11
C PHE A 33 -18.40 7.28 1.73
N ALA A 34 -19.25 8.17 1.20
CA ALA A 34 -19.85 8.03 -0.13
C ALA A 34 -18.81 8.08 -1.26
N ILE A 35 -17.81 8.97 -1.14
CA ILE A 35 -16.68 9.04 -2.09
C ILE A 35 -15.84 7.75 -1.99
N GLY A 36 -15.58 7.25 -0.78
CA GLY A 36 -14.88 5.99 -0.55
C GLY A 36 -15.59 4.79 -1.18
N LEU A 37 -16.91 4.67 -1.00
CA LEU A 37 -17.73 3.61 -1.60
C LEU A 37 -17.77 3.71 -3.14
N SER A 38 -17.80 4.92 -3.69
CA SER A 38 -17.80 5.17 -5.14
C SER A 38 -16.46 4.81 -5.79
N THR A 39 -15.35 5.10 -5.10
CA THR A 39 -13.99 4.79 -5.58
C THR A 39 -13.75 3.28 -5.65
N PHE A 40 -14.33 2.53 -4.72
CA PHE A 40 -14.20 1.06 -4.68
C PHE A 40 -14.98 0.37 -5.80
N ASN A 41 -16.21 0.81 -6.09
CA ASN A 41 -17.05 0.16 -7.11
C ASN A 41 -16.49 0.31 -8.54
N ASN A 42 -15.76 1.39 -8.82
CA ASN A 42 -15.20 1.67 -10.15
C ASN A 42 -13.95 0.83 -10.50
N ARG A 43 -13.33 0.16 -9.52
CA ARG A 43 -12.14 -0.69 -9.72
C ARG A 43 -12.46 -2.13 -10.15
N GLN A 44 -13.73 -2.51 -10.23
CA GLN A 44 -14.13 -3.86 -10.66
C GLN A 44 -14.05 -4.10 -12.19
N GLY A 45 -13.50 -3.14 -12.95
CA GLY A 45 -13.43 -3.18 -14.41
C GLY A 45 -12.30 -4.01 -15.03
N PHE A 46 -11.60 -4.86 -14.29
CA PHE A 46 -10.62 -5.80 -14.87
C PHE A 46 -11.34 -7.00 -15.49
N ALA A 47 -12.22 -6.75 -16.46
CA ALA A 47 -12.60 -7.80 -17.38
C ALA A 47 -11.32 -8.21 -18.13
N ALA A 48 -10.82 -9.41 -17.85
CA ALA A 48 -9.76 -10.02 -18.63
C ALA A 48 -10.15 -9.93 -20.11
N ALA A 49 -9.40 -9.13 -20.87
CA ALA A 49 -9.54 -9.16 -22.32
C ALA A 49 -9.39 -10.62 -22.78
N PRO A 50 -10.20 -11.10 -23.74
CA PRO A 50 -9.99 -12.44 -24.30
C PRO A 50 -8.53 -12.53 -24.77
N LEU A 51 -7.75 -13.40 -24.14
CA LEU A 51 -6.35 -13.57 -24.49
C LEU A 51 -6.28 -13.98 -25.97
N PRO A 52 -5.43 -13.36 -26.80
CA PRO A 52 -5.08 -13.98 -28.08
C PRO A 52 -4.50 -15.38 -27.78
N PRO A 53 -4.71 -16.39 -28.64
CA PRO A 53 -4.10 -17.70 -28.42
C PRO A 53 -2.59 -17.54 -28.38
N THR A 54 -1.98 -17.83 -27.23
CA THR A 54 -0.54 -17.92 -27.08
C THR A 54 -0.02 -18.97 -28.07
N PRO A 55 0.94 -18.66 -28.96
CA PRO A 55 1.63 -19.71 -29.68
C PRO A 55 2.33 -20.60 -28.66
N THR A 56 1.95 -21.87 -28.62
CA THR A 56 2.62 -22.92 -27.85
C THR A 56 4.03 -23.13 -28.41
N VAL A 57 4.97 -22.28 -28.03
CA VAL A 57 6.38 -22.58 -28.15
C VAL A 57 6.73 -23.40 -26.91
N GLY A 58 6.87 -24.71 -27.08
CA GLY A 58 7.34 -25.58 -26.00
C GLY A 58 8.73 -25.12 -25.53
N PRO A 59 9.11 -25.35 -24.26
CA PRO A 59 10.45 -25.04 -23.81
C PRO A 59 11.44 -25.95 -24.54
N THR A 60 12.07 -25.43 -25.60
CA THR A 60 13.34 -25.99 -26.07
C THR A 60 14.37 -25.60 -25.03
N PHE A 61 14.58 -26.48 -24.04
CA PHE A 61 15.74 -26.39 -23.17
C PHE A 61 16.99 -26.56 -24.05
N PRO A 62 17.88 -25.56 -24.15
CA PRO A 62 19.21 -25.82 -24.69
C PRO A 62 19.89 -26.90 -23.82
N PRO A 63 20.76 -27.75 -24.39
CA PRO A 63 21.54 -28.69 -23.59
C PRO A 63 22.26 -27.93 -22.48
N ILE A 64 22.17 -28.47 -21.28
CA ILE A 64 22.76 -27.93 -20.05
C ILE A 64 24.28 -28.03 -20.21
N ASP A 65 24.96 -26.94 -20.52
CA ASP A 65 26.40 -26.85 -20.34
C ASP A 65 26.70 -27.03 -18.85
N PRO A 66 27.64 -27.92 -18.44
CA PRO A 66 27.93 -28.13 -17.03
C PRO A 66 28.47 -26.84 -16.41
N LEU A 67 27.82 -26.46 -15.31
CA LEU A 67 28.22 -25.45 -14.33
C LEU A 67 29.76 -25.40 -14.15
N PRO A 68 30.43 -24.23 -14.29
CA PRO A 68 31.82 -24.14 -13.88
C PRO A 68 31.88 -24.47 -12.38
N SER A 69 32.65 -25.52 -12.07
CA SER A 69 32.96 -25.94 -10.72
C SER A 69 33.48 -24.75 -9.93
N ALA A 70 32.72 -24.26 -8.96
CA ALA A 70 33.19 -23.25 -8.02
C ALA A 70 34.40 -23.83 -7.29
N THR A 71 35.59 -23.40 -7.71
CA THR A 71 36.80 -23.57 -6.92
C THR A 71 36.57 -22.80 -5.62
N PRO A 72 36.60 -23.42 -4.43
CA PRO A 72 36.59 -22.65 -3.20
C PRO A 72 37.89 -21.84 -3.15
N SER A 73 37.82 -20.55 -3.44
CA SER A 73 38.92 -19.63 -3.13
C SER A 73 38.87 -19.34 -1.63
N PRO A 74 39.92 -19.69 -0.86
CA PRO A 74 40.07 -19.21 0.49
C PRO A 74 40.55 -17.74 0.46
N VAL A 75 40.61 -17.16 1.65
CA VAL A 75 41.34 -15.95 2.05
C VAL A 75 40.47 -14.70 2.26
N VAL A 76 40.03 -14.59 3.51
CA VAL A 76 39.84 -13.33 4.24
C VAL A 76 41.18 -12.57 4.27
N ALA A 77 41.18 -11.29 3.87
CA ALA A 77 42.00 -10.17 4.38
C ALA A 77 42.38 -9.18 3.25
N ASP A 78 41.57 -8.14 3.07
CA ASP A 78 42.05 -6.78 3.34
C ASP A 78 40.84 -5.84 3.40
N LEU A 79 40.63 -5.24 4.57
CA LEU A 79 39.57 -4.30 4.86
C LEU A 79 40.17 -2.90 4.72
N PRO A 80 39.94 -2.14 3.64
CA PRO A 80 40.06 -0.70 3.71
C PRO A 80 38.88 -0.19 4.54
N ASP A 81 39.21 0.22 5.75
CA ASP A 81 38.41 1.05 6.67
C ASP A 81 38.10 2.38 5.95
N ALA A 82 37.13 2.35 5.04
CA ALA A 82 36.55 3.55 4.47
C ALA A 82 35.68 4.19 5.57
N PRO A 83 35.86 5.49 5.88
CA PRO A 83 34.97 6.19 6.78
C PRO A 83 33.53 5.92 6.37
N GLN A 84 32.77 5.24 7.22
CA GLN A 84 31.33 5.16 7.05
C GLN A 84 30.83 6.60 7.14
N GLU A 85 30.58 7.20 5.97
CA GLU A 85 29.87 8.45 5.89
C GLU A 85 28.56 8.24 6.63
N GLU A 86 28.44 8.91 7.77
CA GLU A 86 27.24 8.97 8.57
C GLU A 86 26.23 9.79 7.76
N VAL A 87 25.64 9.14 6.75
CA VAL A 87 24.55 9.70 5.95
C VAL A 87 23.38 9.83 6.91
N GLY A 88 23.16 11.05 7.39
CA GLY A 88 21.98 11.40 8.16
C GLY A 88 20.75 10.87 7.43
N THR A 89 20.05 9.95 8.08
CA THR A 89 18.85 9.32 7.53
C THR A 89 17.73 10.35 7.50
N GLU A 90 17.68 11.14 6.43
CA GLU A 90 16.47 11.87 6.08
C GLU A 90 15.44 10.83 5.63
N ILE A 91 14.40 10.64 6.44
CA ILE A 91 13.33 9.69 6.12
C ILE A 91 12.45 10.32 5.04
N GLU A 92 12.68 9.94 3.79
CA GLU A 92 11.82 10.30 2.67
C GLU A 92 10.64 9.33 2.57
N ILE A 93 9.41 9.84 2.65
CA ILE A 93 8.20 9.03 2.49
C ILE A 93 7.71 9.18 1.05
N ILE A 94 7.82 8.10 0.27
CA ILE A 94 7.40 8.04 -1.13
C ILE A 94 6.07 7.30 -1.25
N GLN A 95 5.12 7.85 -2.01
CA GLN A 95 3.82 7.22 -2.27
C GLN A 95 3.75 6.71 -3.71
N HIS A 96 3.47 5.42 -3.88
CA HIS A 96 3.34 4.75 -5.18
C HIS A 96 1.94 4.11 -5.34
N VAL A 97 1.33 4.26 -6.52
CA VAL A 97 0.03 3.66 -6.84
C VAL A 97 0.24 2.42 -7.70
N VAL A 98 -0.02 1.25 -7.13
CA VAL A 98 0.19 -0.06 -7.78
C VAL A 98 -0.72 -0.22 -9.01
N VAL A 99 -0.14 -0.64 -10.14
CA VAL A 99 -0.84 -0.97 -11.39
C VAL A 99 -0.74 -2.47 -11.71
N PRO A 100 -1.55 -3.02 -12.64
CA PRO A 100 -1.46 -4.43 -13.01
C PRO A 100 -0.08 -4.80 -13.58
N GLY A 101 0.58 -5.78 -12.98
CA GLY A 101 1.92 -6.22 -13.37
C GLY A 101 2.99 -5.89 -12.32
N ASP A 102 2.71 -4.95 -11.42
CA ASP A 102 3.62 -4.63 -10.32
C ASP A 102 3.64 -5.74 -9.26
N THR A 103 4.80 -5.88 -8.63
CA THR A 103 5.00 -6.72 -7.45
C THR A 103 5.66 -5.90 -6.36
N LEU A 104 5.50 -6.28 -5.09
CA LEU A 104 6.21 -5.60 -3.99
C LEU A 104 7.73 -5.68 -4.16
N VAL A 105 8.23 -6.75 -4.79
CA VAL A 105 9.65 -6.92 -5.10
C VAL A 105 10.10 -5.90 -6.14
N SER A 106 9.38 -5.77 -7.25
CA SER A 106 9.74 -4.81 -8.31
C SER A 106 9.63 -3.35 -7.83
N ILE A 107 8.66 -3.03 -6.99
CA ILE A 107 8.52 -1.69 -6.39
C ILE A 107 9.67 -1.42 -5.42
N ALA A 108 10.03 -2.38 -4.57
CA ALA A 108 11.16 -2.22 -3.65
C ALA A 108 12.47 -1.99 -4.42
N GLU A 109 12.71 -2.75 -5.48
CA GLU A 109 13.88 -2.58 -6.36
C GLU A 109 13.90 -1.21 -7.05
N GLU A 110 12.76 -0.73 -7.55
CA GLU A 110 12.64 0.57 -8.23
C GLU A 110 13.02 1.75 -7.31
N TYR A 111 12.62 1.68 -6.04
CA TYR A 111 12.90 2.73 -5.05
C TYR A 111 14.17 2.48 -4.22
N GLY A 112 14.93 1.43 -4.50
CA GLY A 112 16.10 1.05 -3.70
C GLY A 112 15.75 0.74 -2.24
N ALA A 113 14.51 0.32 -1.98
CA ALA A 113 14.03 -0.05 -0.66
C ALA A 113 14.20 -1.55 -0.41
N VAL A 114 14.27 -1.94 0.87
CA VAL A 114 14.22 -3.35 1.25
C VAL A 114 12.76 -3.81 1.27
N LEU A 115 12.47 -4.99 0.74
CA LEU A 115 11.12 -5.56 0.72
C LEU A 115 10.47 -5.57 2.12
N GLN A 116 11.25 -5.90 3.15
CA GLN A 116 10.79 -5.91 4.53
C GLN A 116 10.30 -4.54 5.02
N ASP A 117 10.95 -3.47 4.58
CA ASP A 117 10.59 -2.09 4.95
C ASP A 117 9.30 -1.67 4.23
N VAL A 118 9.16 -2.05 2.96
CA VAL A 118 7.91 -1.83 2.20
C VAL A 118 6.74 -2.57 2.84
N LEU A 119 6.94 -3.81 3.29
CA LEU A 119 5.92 -4.59 4.00
C LEU A 119 5.53 -3.92 5.33
N ALA A 120 6.51 -3.55 6.14
CA ALA A 120 6.30 -2.92 7.43
C ALA A 120 5.60 -1.55 7.30
N ALA A 121 6.02 -0.73 6.33
CA ALA A 121 5.42 0.58 6.05
C ALA A 121 3.94 0.47 5.65
N ASN A 122 3.53 -0.65 5.03
CA ASN A 122 2.16 -0.90 4.59
C ASN A 122 1.39 -1.88 5.51
N SER A 123 1.95 -2.23 6.67
CA SER A 123 1.32 -3.16 7.63
C SER A 123 0.97 -4.53 7.06
N PHE A 124 1.76 -5.03 6.10
CA PHE A 124 1.66 -6.41 5.64
C PHE A 124 2.32 -7.35 6.65
N THR A 125 1.61 -8.42 7.05
CA THR A 125 2.04 -9.43 8.04
C THR A 125 2.17 -10.82 7.43
#